data_AF-A0A9D5EFJ5-F1
#
_entry.id   AF-A0A9D5EFJ5-F1
#
_cell.length_a   1.000
_cell.length_b   1.000
_cell.length_c   1.000
_cell.angle_alpha   90.00
_cell.angle_beta   90.00
_cell.angle_gamma   90.00
#
_symmetry.space_group_name_H-M   'P 1'
#
loop_
_entity.id
_entity.type
_entity.pdbx_description
1 polymer ?
#
loop_
_entity_poly.entity_id
_entity_poly.type
_entity_poly.pdbx_seq_one_letter_code
_entity_poly.pdbx_strand_id
1 'polypeptide(L)'
;MTSESEPAAEPGQTRESKLQGLRSKIGEFRPDDLLLLDELTDQLERTRRLLRGETEEAAEAALARFSGQAEVEARIAAELAVSAPLAQPDRFGEAHRLAMRAVEVLEREGSRSPRVPRLGPLRPVVEAGAEYIAEYIVKSYAENIVTSLKKLYARREAQCAPQAPERRLIAHARLEMDRVAPTYSGGGLGAPFLLLGGLLVPLVASVTQYAGAIDFANRWVLFGGLGVLSVLFFLLSGMLLAGASVARRRSKLIMHQPLAALWETVGHAGRPPEDDATLFALAALILTAMLWFVLPAAGAVIYFVL
;
A
#
# COMPACT_ATOMS: atom_id res chain seq x y z
N MET A 1 -36.64 35.46 -56.82
CA MET A 1 -35.63 36.45 -57.28
C MET A 1 -35.96 37.76 -56.60
N THR A 2 -35.42 37.98 -55.41
CA THR A 2 -35.37 39.28 -54.72
C THR A 2 -34.22 39.16 -53.73
N SER A 3 -33.22 40.01 -53.93
CA SER A 3 -31.98 40.12 -53.17
C SER A 3 -32.22 41.15 -52.07
N GLU A 4 -32.01 40.78 -50.82
CA GLU A 4 -31.80 41.72 -49.71
C GLU A 4 -30.35 41.60 -49.27
N SER A 5 -29.63 42.71 -49.41
CA SER A 5 -28.25 42.92 -49.00
C SER A 5 -28.21 43.34 -47.54
N GLU A 6 -27.60 42.52 -46.69
CA GLU A 6 -27.31 42.81 -45.28
C GLU A 6 -26.04 43.69 -45.17
N PRO A 7 -26.03 44.79 -44.40
CA PRO A 7 -24.86 45.67 -44.29
C PRO A 7 -23.79 45.10 -43.34
N ALA A 8 -22.53 45.15 -43.79
CA ALA A 8 -21.36 44.71 -43.05
C ALA A 8 -21.07 45.62 -41.83
N ALA A 9 -21.01 45.03 -40.63
CA ALA A 9 -20.59 45.70 -39.40
C ALA A 9 -19.05 45.81 -39.34
N GLU A 10 -18.55 47.02 -39.06
CA GLU A 10 -17.12 47.36 -39.02
C GLU A 10 -16.35 46.66 -37.88
N PRO A 11 -15.18 46.04 -38.15
CA PRO A 11 -14.43 45.20 -37.19
C PRO A 11 -13.57 45.97 -36.15
N GLY A 12 -13.63 47.30 -36.10
CA GLY A 12 -12.76 48.12 -35.22
C GLY A 12 -13.30 48.36 -33.80
N GLN A 13 -14.61 48.52 -33.65
CA GLN A 13 -15.22 49.05 -32.41
C GLN A 13 -15.18 48.05 -31.24
N THR A 14 -15.21 46.75 -31.53
CA THR A 14 -15.27 45.68 -30.52
C THR A 14 -13.91 45.44 -29.83
N ARG A 15 -12.79 45.77 -30.49
CA ARG A 15 -11.45 45.50 -29.97
C ARG A 15 -10.99 46.58 -28.99
N GLU A 16 -11.27 47.85 -29.29
CA GLU A 16 -10.96 48.97 -28.39
C GLU A 16 -11.84 48.93 -27.13
N SER A 17 -13.12 48.61 -27.27
CA SER A 17 -14.03 48.40 -26.13
C SER A 17 -13.53 47.30 -25.16
N LYS A 18 -13.03 46.18 -25.71
CA LYS A 18 -12.42 45.11 -24.90
C LYS A 18 -11.12 45.53 -24.21
N LEU A 19 -10.28 46.32 -24.87
CA LEU A 19 -9.04 46.84 -24.28
C LEU A 19 -9.30 47.89 -23.20
N GLN A 20 -10.34 48.71 -23.36
CA GLN A 20 -10.77 49.67 -22.35
C GLN A 20 -11.35 48.97 -21.11
N GLY A 21 -12.15 47.91 -21.30
CA GLY A 21 -12.67 47.07 -20.22
C GLY A 21 -11.60 46.24 -19.49
N LEU A 22 -10.48 45.91 -20.15
CA LEU A 22 -9.31 45.30 -19.51
C LEU A 22 -8.51 46.33 -18.70
N ARG A 23 -8.32 47.55 -19.23
CA ARG A 23 -7.63 48.63 -18.49
C ARG A 23 -8.40 49.07 -17.25
N SER A 24 -9.73 49.13 -17.29
CA SER A 24 -10.53 49.47 -16.11
C SER A 24 -10.44 48.39 -15.03
N LYS A 25 -10.40 47.10 -15.40
CA LYS A 25 -10.20 45.99 -14.46
C LYS A 25 -8.80 45.96 -13.84
N ILE A 26 -7.77 46.38 -14.58
CA ILE A 26 -6.39 46.46 -14.06
C ILE A 26 -6.25 47.62 -13.05
N GLY A 27 -7.03 48.69 -13.19
CA GLY A 27 -7.06 49.80 -12.23
C GLY A 27 -7.80 49.51 -10.92
N GLU A 28 -8.46 48.35 -10.80
CA GLU A 28 -9.30 47.97 -9.65
C GLU A 28 -8.58 47.07 -8.63
N PHE A 29 -7.33 46.69 -8.90
CA PHE A 29 -6.52 45.94 -7.94
C PHE A 29 -6.13 46.82 -6.75
N ARG A 30 -6.47 46.38 -5.54
CA ARG A 30 -6.05 47.05 -4.31
C ARG A 30 -4.52 46.99 -4.18
N PRO A 31 -3.89 48.00 -3.55
CA PRO A 31 -2.44 47.98 -3.32
C PRO A 31 -1.95 46.72 -2.58
N ASP A 32 -2.80 46.11 -1.73
CA ASP A 32 -2.50 44.86 -1.04
C ASP A 32 -2.46 43.63 -1.99
N ASP A 33 -3.27 43.62 -3.05
CA ASP A 33 -3.24 42.55 -4.07
C ASP A 33 -1.99 42.67 -4.96
N LEU A 34 -1.53 43.91 -5.20
CA LEU A 34 -0.27 44.16 -5.91
C LEU A 34 0.94 43.71 -5.08
N LEU A 35 0.91 43.90 -3.75
CA LEU A 35 1.96 43.40 -2.83
C LEU A 35 1.99 41.86 -2.78
N LEU A 36 0.83 41.21 -2.78
CA LEU A 36 0.75 39.73 -2.84
C LEU A 36 1.23 39.20 -4.19
N LEU A 37 0.91 39.88 -5.29
CA LEU A 37 1.40 39.52 -6.61
C LEU A 37 2.90 39.78 -6.74
N ASP A 38 3.45 40.84 -6.14
CA ASP A 38 4.89 41.08 -6.10
C ASP A 38 5.61 40.02 -5.27
N GLU A 39 5.11 39.66 -4.08
CA GLU A 39 5.72 38.60 -3.26
C GLU A 39 5.65 37.24 -3.97
N LEU A 40 4.54 36.90 -4.63
CA LEU A 40 4.42 35.68 -5.43
C LEU A 40 5.32 35.71 -6.66
N THR A 41 5.47 36.88 -7.29
CA THR A 41 6.37 37.08 -8.44
C THR A 41 7.83 36.97 -8.01
N ASP A 42 8.20 37.52 -6.86
CA ASP A 42 9.51 37.40 -6.25
C ASP A 42 9.80 35.97 -5.81
N GLN A 43 8.82 35.25 -5.26
CA GLN A 43 8.95 33.82 -4.96
C GLN A 43 9.13 32.98 -6.23
N LEU A 44 8.37 33.26 -7.29
CA LEU A 44 8.51 32.59 -8.58
C LEU A 44 9.83 32.93 -9.28
N GLU A 45 10.28 34.18 -9.23
CA GLU A 45 11.54 34.62 -9.81
C GLU A 45 12.74 34.08 -9.00
N ARG A 46 12.63 34.00 -7.67
CA ARG A 46 13.60 33.34 -6.79
C ARG A 46 13.68 31.83 -7.08
N THR A 47 12.54 31.17 -7.25
CA THR A 47 12.48 29.74 -7.62
C THR A 47 13.01 29.51 -9.04
N ARG A 48 12.69 30.41 -9.98
CA ARG A 48 13.19 30.38 -11.36
C ARG A 48 14.69 30.62 -11.43
N ARG A 49 15.26 31.51 -10.61
CA ARG A 49 16.70 31.73 -10.48
C ARG A 49 17.41 30.51 -9.90
N LEU A 50 16.85 29.88 -8.86
CA LEU A 50 17.34 28.61 -8.33
C LEU A 50 17.32 27.48 -9.39
N LEU A 51 16.32 27.46 -10.26
CA LEU A 51 16.19 26.47 -11.34
C LEU A 51 17.03 26.78 -12.59
N ARG A 52 17.54 28.01 -12.76
CA ARG A 52 18.24 28.46 -13.97
C ARG A 52 19.78 28.50 -13.88
N GLY A 53 20.37 28.14 -12.74
CA GLY A 53 21.79 27.81 -12.67
C GLY A 53 22.73 28.96 -12.27
N GLU A 54 22.56 29.49 -11.06
CA GLU A 54 23.69 30.12 -10.37
C GLU A 54 24.01 29.28 -9.13
N THR A 55 25.04 28.46 -9.32
CA THR A 55 25.72 27.49 -8.44
C THR A 55 24.87 26.37 -7.83
N GLU A 56 25.32 25.14 -8.05
CA GLU A 56 24.84 23.92 -7.37
C GLU A 56 24.77 24.14 -5.85
N GLU A 57 25.75 24.88 -5.29
CA GLU A 57 25.81 25.30 -3.89
C GLU A 57 24.63 26.18 -3.43
N ALA A 58 24.11 27.10 -4.26
CA ALA A 58 22.97 27.94 -3.87
C ALA A 58 21.65 27.17 -3.91
N ALA A 59 21.51 26.25 -4.87
CA ALA A 59 20.40 25.30 -4.92
C ALA A 59 20.45 24.34 -3.73
N GLU A 60 21.64 23.80 -3.42
CA GLU A 60 21.88 22.91 -2.30
C GLU A 60 21.66 23.62 -0.96
N ALA A 61 22.10 24.88 -0.79
CA ALA A 61 21.82 25.69 0.40
C ALA A 61 20.34 26.05 0.57
N ALA A 62 19.59 26.24 -0.53
CA ALA A 62 18.15 26.45 -0.48
C ALA A 62 17.40 25.16 -0.10
N LEU A 63 17.83 24.01 -0.61
CA LEU A 63 17.26 22.69 -0.31
C LEU A 63 17.64 22.20 1.10
N ALA A 64 18.85 22.52 1.58
CA ALA A 64 19.34 22.17 2.92
C ALA A 64 18.48 22.75 4.05
N ARG A 65 17.74 23.83 3.78
CA ARG A 65 16.78 24.41 4.73
C ARG A 65 15.53 23.55 4.92
N PHE A 66 15.26 22.65 3.98
CA PHE A 66 14.13 21.72 4.01
C PHE A 66 14.56 20.27 4.30
N SER A 67 15.86 19.94 4.27
CA SER A 67 16.40 18.63 4.60
C SER A 67 16.51 18.43 6.12
N GLY A 68 15.36 18.36 6.79
CA GLY A 68 15.28 18.09 8.24
C GLY A 68 15.59 16.65 8.65
N GLN A 69 16.58 15.98 8.03
CA GLN A 69 16.81 14.55 8.19
C GLN A 69 18.25 14.18 8.60
N ALA A 70 18.88 14.98 9.47
CA ALA A 70 20.25 14.73 9.94
C ALA A 70 20.49 13.29 10.46
N GLU A 71 19.49 12.67 11.09
CA GLU A 71 19.60 11.28 11.55
C GLU A 71 19.60 10.26 10.39
N VAL A 72 18.80 10.51 9.35
CA VAL A 72 18.77 9.65 8.14
C VAL A 72 20.06 9.82 7.35
N GLU A 73 20.54 11.05 7.20
CA GLU A 73 21.81 11.37 6.53
C GLU A 73 23.00 10.76 7.28
N ALA A 74 23.03 10.87 8.61
CA ALA A 74 24.04 10.21 9.44
C ALA A 74 23.99 8.68 9.30
N ARG A 75 22.79 8.10 9.22
CA ARG A 75 22.62 6.66 8.96
C ARG A 75 23.10 6.28 7.56
N ILE A 76 22.79 7.07 6.54
CA ILE A 76 23.27 6.84 5.16
C ILE A 76 24.81 6.89 5.13
N ALA A 77 25.41 7.91 5.75
CA ALA A 77 26.86 8.03 5.83
C ALA A 77 27.49 6.84 6.56
N ALA A 78 26.88 6.39 7.67
CA ALA A 78 27.32 5.21 8.40
C ALA A 78 27.19 3.92 7.56
N GLU A 79 26.10 3.75 6.80
CA GLU A 79 25.91 2.60 5.91
C GLU A 79 26.89 2.60 4.74
N LEU A 80 27.21 3.76 4.16
CA LEU A 80 28.18 3.91 3.08
C LEU A 80 29.63 3.73 3.55
N ALA A 81 29.93 4.02 4.82
CA ALA A 81 31.26 3.82 5.40
C ALA A 81 31.62 2.33 5.53
N VAL A 82 30.64 1.43 5.46
CA VAL A 82 30.89 -0.02 5.56
C VAL A 82 31.29 -0.60 4.21
N SER A 83 32.50 -1.16 4.19
CA SER A 83 33.12 -1.74 3.01
C SER A 83 32.91 -3.26 2.88
N ALA A 84 32.53 -3.94 3.96
CA ALA A 84 32.35 -5.39 3.97
C ALA A 84 30.94 -5.80 3.46
N PRO A 85 30.83 -6.72 2.47
CA PRO A 85 29.54 -7.19 1.97
C PRO A 85 28.72 -8.03 2.97
N LEU A 86 29.39 -8.69 3.92
CA LEU A 86 28.79 -9.44 5.03
C LEU A 86 29.44 -9.00 6.35
N ALA A 87 28.64 -8.83 7.40
CA ALA A 87 29.15 -8.52 8.73
C ALA A 87 29.77 -9.76 9.44
N GLN A 88 29.22 -10.95 9.23
CA GLN A 88 29.73 -12.20 9.83
C GLN A 88 29.76 -13.33 8.78
N PRO A 89 30.78 -13.37 7.90
CA PRO A 89 30.86 -14.34 6.81
C PRO A 89 30.77 -15.80 7.27
N ASP A 90 31.43 -16.14 8.38
CA ASP A 90 31.51 -17.52 8.88
C ASP A 90 30.16 -18.08 9.33
N ARG A 91 29.25 -17.21 9.79
CA ARG A 91 27.91 -17.58 10.28
C ARG A 91 26.83 -17.46 9.22
N PHE A 92 27.10 -16.77 8.12
CA PHE A 92 26.11 -16.48 7.07
C PHE A 92 25.45 -17.75 6.52
N GLY A 93 26.24 -18.77 6.17
CA GLY A 93 25.72 -20.00 5.58
C GLY A 93 24.77 -20.77 6.53
N GLU A 94 25.07 -20.78 7.82
CA GLU A 94 24.20 -21.38 8.83
C GLU A 94 22.91 -20.58 9.01
N ALA A 95 23.02 -19.25 9.14
CA ALA A 95 21.89 -18.37 9.30
C ALA A 95 20.95 -18.41 8.07
N HIS A 96 21.51 -18.50 6.86
CA HIS A 96 20.74 -18.68 5.63
C HIS A 96 19.92 -19.98 5.65
N ARG A 97 20.55 -21.12 5.95
CA ARG A 97 19.84 -22.41 6.03
C ARG A 97 18.78 -22.43 7.12
N LEU A 98 19.05 -21.81 8.27
CA LEU A 98 18.08 -21.67 9.35
C LEU A 98 16.86 -20.84 8.91
N ALA A 99 17.10 -19.71 8.23
CA ALA A 99 16.03 -18.88 7.67
C ALA A 99 15.21 -19.66 6.64
N MET A 100 15.84 -20.38 5.71
CA MET A 100 15.12 -21.17 4.71
C MET A 100 14.30 -22.30 5.31
N ARG A 101 14.84 -23.01 6.32
CA ARG A 101 14.07 -24.00 7.09
C ARG A 101 12.89 -23.35 7.80
N ALA A 102 13.05 -22.15 8.35
CA ALA A 102 11.97 -21.43 8.99
C ALA A 102 10.88 -21.02 8.00
N VAL A 103 11.24 -20.60 6.77
CA VAL A 103 10.27 -20.33 5.70
C VAL A 103 9.46 -21.58 5.34
N GLU A 104 10.12 -22.74 5.20
CA GLU A 104 9.43 -24.01 4.95
C GLU A 104 8.43 -24.37 6.07
N VAL A 105 8.85 -24.21 7.33
CA VAL A 105 7.99 -24.45 8.50
C VAL A 105 6.84 -23.44 8.55
N LEU A 106 7.10 -22.18 8.22
CA LEU A 106 6.10 -21.12 8.15
C LEU A 106 5.03 -21.46 7.12
N GLU A 107 5.40 -21.90 5.92
CA GLU A 107 4.43 -22.28 4.89
C GLU A 107 3.58 -23.48 5.32
N ARG A 108 4.19 -24.48 5.96
CA ARG A 108 3.50 -25.70 6.37
C ARG A 108 2.56 -25.48 7.55
N GLU A 109 2.97 -24.70 8.55
CA GLU A 109 2.28 -24.60 9.84
C GLU A 109 1.73 -23.20 10.14
N GLY A 110 2.04 -22.18 9.34
CA GLY A 110 1.74 -20.78 9.65
C GLY A 110 0.24 -20.45 9.70
N SER A 111 -0.60 -21.14 8.91
CA SER A 111 -2.02 -20.80 8.76
C SER A 111 -3.00 -21.74 9.46
N ARG A 112 -2.57 -22.97 9.78
CA ARG A 112 -3.46 -24.08 10.17
C ARG A 112 -4.34 -23.82 11.39
N SER A 113 -5.59 -24.27 11.34
CA SER A 113 -6.46 -24.42 12.52
C SER A 113 -6.57 -23.15 13.40
N PRO A 114 -7.02 -22.01 12.84
CA PRO A 114 -7.35 -20.85 13.64
C PRO A 114 -8.48 -21.19 14.61
N ARG A 115 -8.38 -20.69 15.84
CA ARG A 115 -9.42 -20.87 16.85
C ARG A 115 -10.19 -19.57 16.99
N VAL A 116 -11.51 -19.65 16.82
CA VAL A 116 -12.41 -18.51 17.04
C VAL A 116 -13.23 -18.73 18.32
N PRO A 117 -13.67 -17.65 19.00
CA PRO A 117 -14.58 -17.76 20.14
C PRO A 117 -15.88 -18.50 19.79
N ARG A 118 -16.64 -18.93 20.80
CA ARG A 118 -17.86 -19.73 20.62
C ARG A 118 -18.96 -18.95 19.87
N LEU A 119 -18.92 -18.96 18.55
CA LEU A 119 -19.91 -18.37 17.64
C LEU A 119 -21.07 -19.33 17.28
N GLY A 120 -21.30 -20.36 18.09
CA GLY A 120 -22.34 -21.36 17.88
C GLY A 120 -22.26 -22.00 16.48
N PRO A 121 -23.36 -22.05 15.71
CA PRO A 121 -23.40 -22.73 14.40
C PRO A 121 -22.59 -22.02 13.31
N LEU A 122 -22.23 -20.74 13.48
CA LEU A 122 -21.44 -19.99 12.49
C LEU A 122 -19.94 -20.23 12.63
N ARG A 123 -19.51 -20.87 13.71
CA ARG A 123 -18.10 -21.18 14.00
C ARG A 123 -17.33 -21.81 12.82
N PRO A 124 -17.79 -22.91 12.19
CA PRO A 124 -17.01 -23.55 11.11
C PRO A 124 -16.78 -22.62 9.92
N VAL A 125 -17.75 -21.76 9.61
CA VAL A 125 -17.62 -20.78 8.52
C VAL A 125 -16.56 -19.74 8.85
N VAL A 126 -16.55 -19.23 10.08
CA VAL A 126 -15.55 -18.25 10.52
C VAL A 126 -14.17 -18.86 10.66
N GLU A 127 -14.04 -20.10 11.14
CA GLU A 127 -12.75 -20.81 11.21
C GLU A 127 -12.17 -21.03 9.80
N ALA A 128 -12.99 -21.50 8.85
CA ALA A 128 -12.55 -21.67 7.46
C ALA A 128 -12.13 -20.34 6.81
N GLY A 129 -12.92 -19.28 7.01
CA GLY A 129 -12.57 -17.94 6.51
C GLY A 129 -11.30 -17.39 7.16
N ALA A 130 -11.14 -17.56 8.47
CA ALA A 130 -9.92 -17.15 9.18
C ALA A 130 -8.68 -17.93 8.70
N GLU A 131 -8.83 -19.21 8.37
CA GLU A 131 -7.73 -20.07 7.91
C GLU A 131 -7.27 -19.62 6.53
N TYR A 132 -8.23 -19.32 5.64
CA TYR A 132 -7.96 -18.74 4.33
C TYR A 132 -7.19 -17.41 4.43
N ILE A 133 -7.63 -16.50 5.31
CA ILE A 133 -6.93 -15.22 5.53
C ILE A 133 -5.53 -15.44 6.11
N ALA A 134 -5.38 -16.35 7.07
CA ALA A 134 -4.07 -16.67 7.64
C ALA A 134 -3.12 -17.27 6.59
N GLU A 135 -3.60 -18.17 5.74
CA GLU A 135 -2.85 -18.75 4.64
C GLU A 135 -2.38 -17.70 3.65
N TYR A 136 -3.26 -16.77 3.29
CA TYR A 136 -2.90 -15.65 2.43
C TYR A 136 -1.76 -14.81 3.02
N ILE A 137 -1.90 -14.35 4.28
CA ILE A 137 -0.88 -13.52 4.94
C ILE A 137 0.45 -14.26 5.03
N VAL A 138 0.42 -15.54 5.40
CA VAL A 138 1.60 -16.38 5.55
C VAL A 138 2.32 -16.58 4.22
N LYS A 139 1.59 -16.90 3.15
CA LYS A 139 2.17 -17.08 1.80
C LYS A 139 2.75 -15.78 1.26
N SER A 140 2.01 -14.68 1.40
CA SER A 140 2.50 -13.36 0.98
C SER A 140 3.76 -12.95 1.75
N TYR A 141 3.82 -13.22 3.05
CA TYR A 141 5.01 -12.95 3.86
C TYR A 141 6.21 -13.81 3.45
N ALA A 142 6.01 -15.12 3.21
CA ALA A 142 7.05 -16.02 2.71
C ALA A 142 7.59 -15.56 1.34
N GLU A 143 6.70 -15.19 0.41
CA GLU A 143 7.05 -14.64 -0.90
C GLU A 143 7.88 -13.36 -0.76
N ASN A 144 7.50 -12.45 0.13
CA ASN A 144 8.22 -11.22 0.40
C ASN A 144 9.61 -11.48 0.99
N ILE A 145 9.74 -12.42 1.93
CA ILE A 145 11.04 -12.83 2.48
C ILE A 145 11.96 -13.32 1.37
N VAL A 146 11.53 -14.31 0.59
CA VAL A 146 12.38 -14.93 -0.43
C VAL A 146 12.75 -13.94 -1.54
N THR A 147 11.80 -13.11 -1.96
CA THR A 147 12.06 -12.05 -2.95
C THR A 147 13.03 -11.00 -2.41
N SER A 148 12.90 -10.62 -1.14
CA SER A 148 13.80 -9.67 -0.49
C SER A 148 15.20 -10.25 -0.36
N LEU A 149 15.36 -11.52 0.02
CA LEU A 149 16.64 -12.21 0.07
C LEU A 149 17.29 -12.31 -1.31
N LYS A 150 16.53 -12.69 -2.34
CA LYS A 150 17.02 -12.71 -3.74
C LYS A 150 17.61 -11.35 -4.15
N LYS A 151 16.86 -10.26 -3.91
CA LYS A 151 17.31 -8.89 -4.24
C LYS A 151 18.52 -8.48 -3.39
N LEU A 152 18.51 -8.81 -2.10
CA LEU A 152 19.60 -8.51 -1.18
C LEU A 152 20.89 -9.20 -1.60
N TYR A 153 20.86 -10.51 -1.89
CA TYR A 153 22.03 -11.27 -2.30
C TYR A 153 22.56 -10.83 -3.66
N ALA A 154 21.69 -10.50 -4.62
CA ALA A 154 22.12 -9.93 -5.90
C ALA A 154 22.90 -8.62 -5.72
N ARG A 155 22.42 -7.72 -4.84
CA ARG A 155 23.12 -6.46 -4.53
C ARG A 155 24.43 -6.70 -3.78
N ARG A 156 24.46 -7.61 -2.80
CA ARG A 156 25.68 -7.93 -2.05
C ARG A 156 26.74 -8.60 -2.90
N GLU A 157 26.37 -9.52 -3.80
CA GLU A 157 27.32 -10.16 -4.71
C GLU A 157 28.02 -9.12 -5.62
N ALA A 158 27.28 -8.11 -6.10
CA ALA A 158 27.82 -7.03 -6.93
C ALA A 158 28.78 -6.10 -6.16
N GLN A 159 28.67 -6.03 -4.82
CA GLN A 159 29.56 -5.26 -3.96
C GLN A 159 30.85 -6.00 -3.60
N CYS A 160 30.89 -7.33 -3.80
CA CYS A 160 32.09 -8.11 -3.52
C CYS A 160 33.17 -7.90 -4.59
N ALA A 161 34.43 -7.75 -4.14
CA ALA A 161 35.57 -7.85 -5.04
C ALA A 161 35.59 -9.25 -5.73
N PRO A 162 36.05 -9.37 -6.99
CA PRO A 162 35.96 -10.62 -7.75
C PRO A 162 36.59 -11.85 -7.07
N GLN A 163 37.65 -11.65 -6.29
CA GLN A 163 38.42 -12.69 -5.59
C GLN A 163 38.02 -12.86 -4.11
N ALA A 164 37.05 -12.08 -3.62
CA ALA A 164 36.65 -12.11 -2.21
C ALA A 164 35.99 -13.46 -1.86
N PRO A 165 36.37 -14.12 -0.75
CA PRO A 165 35.81 -15.42 -0.38
C PRO A 165 34.30 -15.36 -0.13
N GLU A 166 33.79 -14.24 0.39
CA GLU A 166 32.36 -14.00 0.66
C GLU A 166 31.53 -14.02 -0.63
N ARG A 167 32.12 -13.65 -1.77
CA ARG A 167 31.44 -13.63 -3.06
C ARG A 167 30.89 -15.01 -3.42
N ARG A 168 31.64 -16.09 -3.15
CA ARG A 168 31.19 -17.46 -3.41
C ARG A 168 30.01 -17.83 -2.53
N LEU A 169 30.07 -17.49 -1.24
CA LEU A 169 28.99 -17.75 -0.28
C LEU A 169 27.69 -17.08 -0.71
N ILE A 170 27.75 -15.79 -1.06
CA ILE A 170 26.58 -15.03 -1.50
C ILE A 170 26.07 -15.52 -2.86
N ALA A 171 26.97 -15.83 -3.81
CA ALA A 171 26.58 -16.34 -5.12
C ALA A 171 25.83 -17.68 -5.01
N HIS A 172 26.28 -18.58 -4.14
CA HIS A 172 25.56 -19.83 -3.86
C HIS A 172 24.17 -19.57 -3.27
N ALA A 173 24.07 -18.74 -2.22
CA ALA A 173 22.79 -18.39 -1.62
C ALA A 173 21.84 -17.70 -2.63
N ARG A 174 22.36 -16.83 -3.51
CA ARG A 174 21.57 -16.21 -4.58
C ARG A 174 21.05 -17.24 -5.57
N LEU A 175 21.89 -18.18 -6.02
CA LEU A 175 21.46 -19.25 -6.93
C LEU A 175 20.38 -20.13 -6.30
N GLU A 176 20.47 -20.40 -5.00
CA GLU A 176 19.40 -21.08 -4.25
C GLU A 176 18.12 -20.24 -4.27
N MET A 177 18.21 -18.94 -3.95
CA MET A 177 17.05 -18.03 -3.99
C MET A 177 16.44 -17.92 -5.39
N ASP A 178 17.25 -17.89 -6.45
CA ASP A 178 16.77 -17.86 -7.83
C ASP A 178 15.99 -19.12 -8.21
N ARG A 179 16.35 -20.27 -7.63
CA ARG A 179 15.65 -21.55 -7.85
C ARG A 179 14.37 -21.68 -7.02
N VAL A 180 14.37 -21.21 -5.78
CA VAL A 180 13.22 -21.37 -4.88
C VAL A 180 12.22 -20.21 -4.95
N ALA A 181 12.62 -18.99 -5.31
CA ALA A 181 11.68 -17.86 -5.38
C ALA A 181 10.41 -18.14 -6.20
N PRO A 182 10.48 -18.81 -7.38
CA PRO A 182 9.28 -19.16 -8.13
C PRO A 182 8.33 -20.14 -7.42
N THR A 183 8.81 -20.92 -6.44
CA THR A 183 7.94 -21.84 -5.68
C THR A 183 7.13 -21.10 -4.62
N TYR A 184 7.57 -19.89 -4.24
CA TYR A 184 6.86 -19.02 -3.30
C TYR A 184 6.01 -17.96 -4.01
N SER A 185 6.19 -17.75 -5.32
CA SER A 185 5.34 -16.86 -6.11
C SER A 185 3.96 -17.49 -6.29
N GLY A 186 2.95 -16.90 -5.67
CA GLY A 186 1.61 -17.47 -5.64
C GLY A 186 0.81 -17.13 -4.39
N GLY A 187 1.38 -16.36 -3.45
CA GLY A 187 0.68 -15.81 -2.31
C GLY A 187 -0.29 -14.67 -2.66
N GLY A 188 -0.24 -14.15 -3.89
CA GLY A 188 -1.20 -13.16 -4.37
C GLY A 188 -2.62 -13.75 -4.52
N LEU A 189 -3.63 -12.90 -4.31
CA LEU A 189 -5.07 -13.16 -4.49
C LEU A 189 -5.46 -13.72 -5.88
N GLY A 190 -4.52 -14.04 -6.78
CA GLY A 190 -4.78 -14.38 -8.18
C GLY A 190 -5.12 -15.84 -8.46
N ALA A 191 -4.54 -16.83 -7.77
CA ALA A 191 -4.70 -18.23 -8.20
C ALA A 191 -6.10 -18.82 -7.96
N PRO A 192 -6.76 -18.60 -6.79
CA PRO A 192 -8.14 -19.03 -6.61
C PRO A 192 -9.15 -18.10 -7.29
N PHE A 193 -8.92 -16.77 -7.30
CA PHE A 193 -9.89 -15.82 -7.87
C PHE A 193 -9.92 -15.80 -9.40
N LEU A 194 -8.85 -16.16 -10.11
CA LEU A 194 -8.89 -16.27 -11.58
C LEU A 194 -9.65 -17.53 -12.04
N LEU A 195 -9.59 -18.62 -11.26
CA LEU A 195 -10.42 -19.81 -11.49
C LEU A 195 -11.85 -19.64 -10.98
N LEU A 196 -12.07 -18.85 -9.90
CA LEU A 196 -13.40 -18.39 -9.49
C LEU A 196 -13.94 -17.20 -10.32
N GLY A 197 -13.13 -16.60 -11.20
CA GLY A 197 -13.50 -15.40 -11.95
C GLY A 197 -14.65 -15.64 -12.91
N GLY A 198 -14.78 -16.87 -13.43
CA GLY A 198 -15.94 -17.31 -14.21
C GLY A 198 -17.22 -17.51 -13.38
N LEU A 199 -17.11 -17.62 -12.05
CA LEU A 199 -18.21 -17.87 -11.13
C LEU A 199 -18.74 -16.59 -10.46
N LEU A 200 -17.93 -15.53 -10.43
CA LEU A 200 -18.33 -14.21 -9.91
C LEU A 200 -19.36 -13.51 -10.81
N VAL A 201 -19.28 -13.68 -12.13
CA VAL A 201 -20.23 -13.07 -13.07
C VAL A 201 -21.68 -13.53 -12.80
N PRO A 202 -22.00 -14.84 -12.71
CA PRO A 202 -23.35 -15.29 -12.36
C PRO A 202 -23.78 -14.92 -10.94
N LEU A 203 -22.86 -14.81 -9.99
CA LEU A 203 -23.17 -14.44 -8.61
C LEU A 203 -23.51 -12.95 -8.49
N VAL A 204 -22.72 -12.08 -9.14
CA VAL A 204 -23.01 -10.65 -9.28
C VAL A 204 -24.30 -10.43 -10.07
N ALA A 205 -24.49 -11.14 -11.19
CA ALA A 205 -25.71 -11.07 -12.00
C ALA A 205 -26.96 -11.53 -11.23
N SER A 206 -26.83 -12.56 -10.39
CA SER A 206 -27.93 -13.05 -9.54
C SER A 206 -28.26 -12.05 -8.44
N VAL A 207 -27.26 -11.39 -7.85
CA VAL A 207 -27.47 -10.32 -6.86
C VAL A 207 -28.16 -9.12 -7.50
N THR A 208 -27.78 -8.69 -8.71
CA THR A 208 -28.47 -7.60 -9.42
C THR A 208 -29.87 -7.99 -9.88
N GLN A 209 -30.09 -9.23 -10.33
CA GLN A 209 -31.41 -9.70 -10.70
C GLN A 209 -32.37 -9.77 -9.51
N TYR A 210 -31.89 -10.22 -8.35
CA TYR A 210 -32.67 -10.16 -7.11
C TYR A 210 -32.89 -8.72 -6.66
N ALA A 211 -31.88 -7.86 -6.73
CA ALA A 211 -32.01 -6.45 -6.36
C ALA A 211 -33.07 -5.72 -7.19
N GLY A 212 -33.23 -6.03 -8.48
CA GLY A 212 -34.28 -5.45 -9.33
C GLY A 212 -35.71 -5.84 -8.93
N ALA A 213 -35.90 -6.92 -8.16
CA ALA A 213 -37.19 -7.38 -7.65
C ALA A 213 -37.47 -6.92 -6.20
N ILE A 214 -36.51 -6.23 -5.57
CA ILE A 214 -36.63 -5.75 -4.20
C ILE A 214 -37.36 -4.40 -4.20
N ASP A 215 -38.47 -4.33 -3.46
CA ASP A 215 -39.14 -3.06 -3.20
C ASP A 215 -38.36 -2.26 -2.14
N PHE A 216 -37.41 -1.46 -2.60
CA PHE A 216 -36.59 -0.58 -1.75
C PHE A 216 -37.38 0.57 -1.11
N ALA A 217 -38.66 0.77 -1.48
CA ALA A 217 -39.54 1.70 -0.77
C ALA A 217 -40.11 1.09 0.52
N ASN A 218 -40.08 -0.23 0.66
CA ASN A 218 -40.57 -0.91 1.87
C ASN A 218 -39.52 -0.87 2.99
N ARG A 219 -39.82 -0.12 4.06
CA ARG A 219 -38.96 -0.03 5.25
C ARG A 219 -38.57 -1.38 5.85
N TRP A 220 -39.44 -2.38 5.85
CA TRP A 220 -39.13 -3.70 6.40
C TRP A 220 -38.07 -4.44 5.58
N VAL A 221 -38.09 -4.23 4.25
CA VAL A 221 -37.07 -4.76 3.33
C VAL A 221 -35.73 -4.07 3.59
N LEU A 222 -35.74 -2.74 3.79
CA LEU A 222 -34.52 -1.98 4.12
C LEU A 222 -33.92 -2.43 5.46
N PHE A 223 -34.73 -2.61 6.51
CA PHE A 223 -34.26 -3.15 7.80
C PHE A 223 -33.75 -4.59 7.68
N GLY A 224 -34.42 -5.43 6.88
CA GLY A 224 -33.94 -6.78 6.58
C GLY A 224 -32.56 -6.77 5.92
N GLY A 225 -32.38 -5.91 4.90
CA GLY A 225 -31.09 -5.71 4.23
C GLY A 225 -30.00 -5.21 5.19
N LEU A 226 -30.33 -4.24 6.06
CA LEU A 226 -29.42 -3.74 7.09
C LEU A 226 -29.00 -4.85 8.06
N GLY A 227 -29.93 -5.74 8.44
CA GLY A 227 -29.66 -6.91 9.27
C GLY A 227 -28.71 -7.90 8.60
N VAL A 228 -28.95 -8.24 7.32
CA VAL A 228 -28.05 -9.11 6.55
C VAL A 228 -26.65 -8.51 6.43
N LEU A 229 -26.56 -7.21 6.11
CA LEU A 229 -25.29 -6.49 6.00
C LEU A 229 -24.55 -6.47 7.34
N SER A 230 -25.27 -6.29 8.45
CA SER A 230 -24.70 -6.32 9.80
C SER A 230 -24.06 -7.67 10.11
N VAL A 231 -24.76 -8.78 9.81
CA VAL A 231 -24.23 -10.14 9.99
C VAL A 231 -22.99 -10.36 9.12
N LEU A 232 -23.02 -9.93 7.86
CA LEU A 232 -21.89 -10.06 6.95
C LEU A 232 -20.65 -9.31 7.47
N PHE A 233 -20.81 -8.05 7.89
CA PHE A 233 -19.72 -7.23 8.42
C PHE A 233 -19.13 -7.83 9.69
N PHE A 234 -19.99 -8.34 10.58
CA PHE A 234 -19.57 -9.04 11.80
C PHE A 234 -18.74 -10.28 11.47
N LEU A 235 -19.19 -11.12 10.54
CA LEU A 235 -18.48 -12.33 10.14
C LEU A 235 -17.15 -12.03 9.46
N LEU A 236 -17.11 -11.11 8.49
CA LEU A 236 -15.89 -10.72 7.80
C LEU A 236 -14.85 -10.12 8.75
N SER A 237 -15.28 -9.21 9.64
CA SER A 237 -14.41 -8.66 10.67
C SER A 237 -13.82 -9.76 11.56
N GLY A 238 -14.66 -10.70 12.03
CA GLY A 238 -14.22 -11.82 12.84
C GLY A 238 -13.21 -12.74 12.13
N MET A 239 -13.45 -13.07 10.86
CA MET A 239 -12.53 -13.86 10.04
C MET A 239 -11.18 -13.17 9.84
N LEU A 240 -11.19 -11.88 9.48
CA LEU A 240 -9.98 -11.09 9.25
C LEU A 240 -9.14 -10.98 10.52
N LEU A 241 -9.78 -10.67 11.66
CA LEU A 241 -9.09 -10.51 12.93
C LEU A 241 -8.52 -11.84 13.42
N ALA A 242 -9.30 -12.93 13.33
CA ALA A 242 -8.84 -14.25 13.72
C ALA A 242 -7.67 -14.73 12.85
N GLY A 243 -7.79 -14.60 11.52
CA GLY A 243 -6.74 -14.97 10.57
C GLY A 243 -5.46 -14.16 10.79
N ALA A 244 -5.58 -12.82 10.89
CA ALA A 244 -4.46 -11.93 11.18
C ALA A 244 -3.76 -12.27 12.50
N SER A 245 -4.53 -12.56 13.56
CA SER A 245 -3.96 -12.89 14.87
C SER A 245 -3.12 -14.18 14.84
N VAL A 246 -3.58 -15.21 14.13
CA VAL A 246 -2.89 -16.49 14.01
C VAL A 246 -1.64 -16.35 13.16
N ALA A 247 -1.78 -15.70 11.99
CA ALA A 247 -0.66 -15.42 11.10
C ALA A 247 0.42 -14.62 11.82
N ARG A 248 0.09 -13.48 12.45
CA ARG A 248 1.06 -12.65 13.18
C ARG A 248 1.78 -13.44 14.27
N ARG A 249 1.04 -14.19 15.09
CA ARG A 249 1.61 -14.95 16.20
C ARG A 249 2.59 -16.01 15.71
N ARG A 250 2.24 -16.74 14.64
CA ARG A 250 3.08 -17.82 14.10
C ARG A 250 4.24 -17.31 13.27
N SER A 251 4.02 -16.30 12.44
CA SER A 251 5.10 -15.58 11.73
C SER A 251 6.15 -15.07 12.72
N LYS A 252 5.73 -14.44 13.83
CA LYS A 252 6.66 -14.00 14.87
C LYS A 252 7.36 -15.17 15.56
N LEU A 253 6.65 -16.25 15.90
CA LEU A 253 7.23 -17.41 16.56
C LEU A 253 8.29 -18.11 15.69
N ILE A 254 8.01 -18.26 14.40
CA ILE A 254 8.82 -19.05 13.47
C ILE A 254 9.95 -18.21 12.88
N MET A 255 9.68 -16.97 12.45
CA MET A 255 10.63 -16.20 11.63
C MET A 255 11.47 -15.21 12.41
N HIS A 256 11.05 -14.78 13.62
CA HIS A 256 11.71 -13.64 14.28
C HIS A 256 13.20 -13.90 14.57
N GLN A 257 13.53 -15.03 15.20
CA GLN A 257 14.93 -15.37 15.49
C GLN A 257 15.73 -15.74 14.24
N PRO A 258 15.23 -16.58 13.31
CA PRO A 258 15.96 -16.92 12.07
C PRO A 258 16.27 -15.70 11.19
N LEU A 259 15.30 -14.80 10.99
CA LEU A 259 15.54 -13.58 10.21
C LEU A 259 16.47 -12.63 10.93
N ALA A 260 16.33 -12.45 12.25
CA ALA A 260 17.24 -11.61 13.01
C ALA A 260 18.69 -12.11 12.90
N ALA A 261 18.91 -13.41 13.07
CA ALA A 261 20.23 -14.02 12.92
C ALA A 261 20.79 -13.83 11.50
N LEU A 262 19.97 -14.02 10.47
CA LEU A 262 20.40 -13.79 9.09
C LEU A 262 20.74 -12.31 8.84
N TRP A 263 19.90 -11.37 9.29
CA TRP A 263 20.14 -9.94 9.15
C TRP A 263 21.38 -9.47 9.92
N GLU A 264 21.68 -10.08 11.06
CA GLU A 264 22.91 -9.84 11.81
C GLU A 264 24.15 -10.30 11.00
N THR A 265 24.09 -11.47 10.36
CA THR A 265 25.22 -11.98 9.56
C THR A 265 25.44 -11.19 8.26
N VAL A 266 24.37 -10.74 7.61
CA VAL A 266 24.48 -9.87 6.44
C VAL A 266 24.97 -8.48 6.86
N GLY A 267 24.40 -7.92 7.93
CA GLY A 267 24.66 -6.56 8.39
C GLY A 267 24.17 -5.50 7.41
N HIS A 268 23.92 -4.29 7.91
CA HIS A 268 23.71 -3.07 7.10
C HIS A 268 22.70 -3.26 5.95
N ALA A 269 21.67 -4.09 6.17
CA ALA A 269 20.68 -4.52 5.18
C ALA A 269 19.30 -3.89 5.42
N GLY A 270 19.25 -2.83 6.23
CA GLY A 270 18.00 -2.27 6.74
C GLY A 270 17.28 -3.25 7.68
N ARG A 271 15.94 -3.15 7.72
CA ARG A 271 15.09 -4.02 8.53
C ARG A 271 14.69 -5.28 7.75
N PRO A 272 14.51 -6.43 8.44
CA PRO A 272 13.92 -7.60 7.82
C PRO A 272 12.48 -7.33 7.37
N PRO A 273 11.97 -8.04 6.34
CA PRO A 273 10.57 -8.01 5.97
C PRO A 273 9.67 -8.32 7.17
N GLU A 274 8.50 -7.69 7.20
CA GLU A 274 7.45 -7.96 8.19
C GLU A 274 6.21 -8.54 7.51
N ASP A 275 5.35 -9.21 8.29
CA ASP A 275 4.08 -9.73 7.81
C ASP A 275 2.99 -8.63 7.73
N ASP A 276 2.03 -8.81 6.82
CA ASP A 276 0.96 -7.84 6.57
C ASP A 276 -0.24 -7.97 7.53
N ALA A 277 -0.14 -8.76 8.61
CA ALA A 277 -1.29 -9.00 9.49
C ALA A 277 -1.85 -7.72 10.12
N THR A 278 -1.03 -6.68 10.29
CA THR A 278 -1.46 -5.37 10.78
C THR A 278 -2.46 -4.69 9.83
N LEU A 279 -2.27 -4.81 8.51
CA LEU A 279 -3.21 -4.29 7.51
C LEU A 279 -4.55 -5.01 7.56
N PHE A 280 -4.53 -6.34 7.72
CA PHE A 280 -5.75 -7.14 7.88
C PHE A 280 -6.48 -6.84 9.20
N ALA A 281 -5.74 -6.66 10.29
CA ALA A 281 -6.31 -6.25 11.57
C ALA A 281 -6.92 -4.83 11.50
N LEU A 282 -6.29 -3.90 10.77
CA LEU A 282 -6.82 -2.56 10.52
C LEU A 282 -8.11 -2.63 9.69
N ALA A 283 -8.16 -3.44 8.64
CA ALA A 283 -9.37 -3.66 7.85
C ALA A 283 -10.51 -4.23 8.71
N ALA A 284 -10.22 -5.20 9.60
CA ALA A 284 -11.20 -5.72 10.55
C ALA A 284 -11.72 -4.63 11.50
N LEU A 285 -10.84 -3.75 11.99
CA LEU A 285 -11.21 -2.63 12.86
C LEU A 285 -12.13 -1.65 12.12
N ILE A 286 -11.83 -1.31 10.87
CA ILE A 286 -12.65 -0.43 10.03
C ILE A 286 -14.04 -1.05 9.79
N LEU A 287 -14.11 -2.34 9.43
CA LEU A 287 -15.38 -3.04 9.26
C LEU A 287 -16.21 -3.06 10.56
N THR A 288 -15.54 -3.25 11.70
CA THR A 288 -16.20 -3.19 13.01
C THR A 288 -16.74 -1.79 13.30
N ALA A 289 -15.98 -0.74 12.99
CA ALA A 289 -16.45 0.63 13.14
C ALA A 289 -17.65 0.92 12.22
N MET A 290 -17.63 0.44 10.97
CA MET A 290 -18.77 0.58 10.06
C MET A 290 -20.02 -0.14 10.61
N LEU A 291 -19.84 -1.33 11.18
CA LEU A 291 -20.92 -2.08 11.84
C LEU A 291 -21.57 -1.31 13.00
N TRP A 292 -20.77 -0.62 13.81
CA TRP A 292 -21.27 0.06 15.02
C TRP A 292 -21.72 1.50 14.81
N PHE A 293 -21.20 2.19 13.80
CA PHE A 293 -21.51 3.61 13.59
C PHE A 293 -22.35 3.85 12.33
N VAL A 294 -21.93 3.28 11.20
CA VAL A 294 -22.55 3.56 9.90
C VAL A 294 -23.90 2.86 9.77
N LEU A 295 -23.97 1.57 10.13
CA LEU A 295 -25.20 0.79 10.02
C LEU A 295 -26.31 1.32 10.96
N PRO A 296 -26.07 1.64 12.24
CA PRO A 296 -27.09 2.24 13.10
C PRO A 296 -27.53 3.63 12.64
N ALA A 297 -26.61 4.47 12.16
CA ALA A 297 -26.96 5.77 11.60
C ALA A 297 -27.86 5.63 10.36
N ALA A 298 -27.52 4.70 9.46
CA ALA A 298 -28.36 4.39 8.30
C ALA A 298 -29.75 3.87 8.73
N GLY A 299 -29.81 2.98 9.71
CA GLY A 299 -31.05 2.48 10.29
C GLY A 299 -31.91 3.60 10.92
N ALA A 300 -31.29 4.56 11.60
CA ALA A 300 -31.98 5.73 12.15
C ALA A 300 -32.54 6.63 11.04
N VAL A 301 -31.77 6.89 9.98
CA VAL A 301 -32.25 7.64 8.82
C VAL A 301 -33.44 6.93 8.18
N ILE A 302 -33.37 5.62 7.98
CA ILE A 302 -34.50 4.83 7.45
C ILE A 302 -35.71 4.93 8.39
N TYR A 303 -35.51 4.87 9.71
CA TYR A 303 -36.62 4.94 10.66
C TYR A 303 -37.33 6.30 10.71
N PHE A 304 -36.57 7.40 10.61
CA PHE A 304 -37.10 8.75 10.82
C PHE A 304 -37.50 9.45 9.52
N VAL A 305 -36.95 9.06 8.37
CA VAL A 305 -37.13 9.77 7.08
C VAL A 305 -38.03 9.00 6.11
N LEU A 306 -38.07 7.66 6.18
CA LEU A 306 -38.82 6.76 5.27
C LEU A 306 -40.01 6.09 5.98
#